data_AF-E0E579-F1
#
_entry.id   AF-E0E579-F1
#
_cell.length_a   1.000
_cell.length_b   1.000
_cell.length_c   1.000
_cell.angle_alpha   90.00
_cell.angle_beta   90.00
_cell.angle_gamma   90.00
#
_symmetry.space_group_name_H-M   'P 1'
#
loop_
_entity.id
_entity.type
_entity.pdbx_description
1 polymer ?
#
loop_
_entity_poly.entity_id
_entity_poly.type
_entity_poly.pdbx_seq_one_letter_code
_entity_poly.pdbx_strand_id
1 'polypeptide(L)'
;MKKTKINIVSGFLGSGKTTFIKKLIKEADDFSKTVIIENEFGEVSIDGAILEREGLSVREINAGCICCSVAGDFASSINDIKKAFDPDKILIEPSGVGKLSDIKAICLKYPDLFEINRSITIIDASKYSMYKVNFGDFYLDQIKNSDTIIFSRYSQAKEAGIDIGQIIADIKKENDQVQVIDSEWDGFRATDLLESKILESREGRLKTAQDRLGLFNSNGHHHGTNTGDDHSHDDSSCHDHHHDSADEFTSLTLTVNRTFSREDIQALLEAFDTGLYGTIIRAKGSLPGQVKALEFDYVPQEMSIRDLDQKGDHHVVIIGKDLNSEALLKVF
;
A
#
# COMPACT_ATOMS: atom_id res chain seq x y z
N MET A 1 -1.75 0.67 31.90
CA MET A 1 -1.17 -0.36 31.01
C MET A 1 -0.25 0.31 30.01
N LYS A 2 0.80 -0.36 29.55
CA LYS A 2 1.68 0.17 28.49
C LYS A 2 0.92 0.15 27.16
N LYS A 3 0.94 1.27 26.43
CA LYS A 3 0.37 1.35 25.07
C LYS A 3 1.19 0.47 24.13
N THR A 4 0.50 -0.28 23.29
CA THR A 4 1.12 -1.04 22.21
C THR A 4 1.44 -0.11 21.05
N LYS A 5 2.70 -0.14 20.59
CA LYS A 5 3.14 0.70 19.46
C LYS A 5 2.75 0.07 18.14
N ILE A 6 2.10 0.81 17.26
CA ILE A 6 1.70 0.36 15.94
C ILE A 6 2.64 0.93 14.89
N ASN A 7 3.25 0.06 14.10
CA ASN A 7 3.93 0.42 12.86
C ASN A 7 3.11 -0.07 11.68
N ILE A 8 2.95 0.76 10.65
CA ILE A 8 2.18 0.43 9.44
C ILE A 8 3.14 0.44 8.25
N VAL A 9 3.18 -0.63 7.46
CA VAL A 9 3.91 -0.71 6.20
C VAL A 9 2.89 -0.78 5.07
N SER A 10 2.58 0.39 4.52
CA SER A 10 1.65 0.59 3.42
C SER A 10 2.38 0.63 2.07
N GLY A 11 1.60 0.67 1.00
CA GLY A 11 2.10 0.69 -0.37
C GLY A 11 1.15 -0.04 -1.31
N PHE A 12 1.12 0.43 -2.55
CA PHE A 12 0.22 -0.11 -3.56
C PHE A 12 0.57 -1.55 -3.96
N LEU A 13 -0.29 -2.22 -4.72
CA LEU A 13 -0.05 -3.62 -5.06
C LEU A 13 1.27 -3.80 -5.84
N GLY A 14 2.01 -4.85 -5.51
CA GLY A 14 3.31 -5.14 -6.11
C GLY A 14 4.45 -4.20 -5.68
N SER A 15 4.24 -3.24 -4.77
CA SER A 15 5.30 -2.30 -4.34
C SER A 15 6.41 -2.91 -3.49
N GLY A 16 6.25 -4.17 -3.04
CA GLY A 16 7.29 -4.88 -2.27
C GLY A 16 7.13 -4.83 -0.75
N LYS A 17 5.94 -4.49 -0.22
CA LYS A 17 5.59 -4.53 1.22
C LYS A 17 6.01 -5.81 1.92
N THR A 18 5.55 -6.97 1.45
CA THR A 18 5.87 -8.27 2.03
C THR A 18 7.38 -8.56 2.01
N THR A 19 8.08 -8.15 0.93
CA THR A 19 9.54 -8.29 0.83
C THR A 19 10.26 -7.42 1.87
N PHE A 20 9.79 -6.19 2.07
CA PHE A 20 10.28 -5.29 3.11
C PHE A 20 10.08 -5.88 4.51
N ILE A 21 8.89 -6.42 4.80
CA ILE A 21 8.59 -7.04 6.10
C ILE A 21 9.45 -8.28 6.34
N LYS A 22 9.62 -9.15 5.33
CA LYS A 22 10.54 -10.30 5.42
C LYS A 22 11.97 -9.88 5.72
N LYS A 23 12.44 -8.78 5.12
CA LYS A 23 13.77 -8.22 5.42
C LYS A 23 13.82 -7.68 6.85
N LEU A 24 12.81 -6.91 7.27
CA LEU A 24 12.69 -6.35 8.62
C LEU A 24 12.78 -7.43 9.69
N ILE A 25 12.06 -8.54 9.49
CA ILE A 25 12.05 -9.67 10.43
C ILE A 25 13.44 -10.29 10.56
N LYS A 26 14.13 -10.51 9.44
CA LYS A 26 15.47 -11.10 9.43
C LYS A 26 16.54 -10.21 10.09
N GLU A 27 16.36 -8.90 10.05
CA GLU A 27 17.36 -7.93 10.49
C GLU A 27 17.18 -7.43 11.91
N ALA A 28 16.02 -7.67 12.53
CA ALA A 28 15.73 -7.20 13.86
C ALA A 28 16.31 -8.11 14.92
N ASP A 29 16.87 -7.50 15.95
CA ASP A 29 17.52 -8.22 17.04
C ASP A 29 16.52 -8.87 18.01
N ASP A 30 15.28 -8.34 18.11
CA ASP A 30 14.21 -8.87 18.96
C ASP A 30 12.80 -8.54 18.43
N PHE A 31 12.00 -9.58 18.23
CA PHE A 31 10.58 -9.52 17.86
C PHE A 31 9.67 -10.28 18.86
N SER A 32 10.21 -10.73 19.99
CA SER A 32 9.52 -11.62 20.96
C SER A 32 8.21 -11.07 21.54
N LYS A 33 7.97 -9.75 21.42
CA LYS A 33 6.72 -9.07 21.83
C LYS A 33 6.06 -8.28 20.70
N THR A 34 6.26 -8.71 19.45
CA THR A 34 5.66 -8.09 18.28
C THR A 34 4.65 -9.01 17.64
N VAL A 35 3.46 -8.50 17.34
CA VAL A 35 2.46 -9.20 16.52
C VAL A 35 2.46 -8.57 15.13
N ILE A 36 2.47 -9.40 14.09
CA ILE A 36 2.35 -8.95 12.70
C ILE A 36 0.93 -9.25 12.23
N ILE A 37 0.26 -8.26 11.68
CA ILE A 37 -1.08 -8.37 11.10
C ILE A 37 -0.93 -8.14 9.60
N GLU A 38 -1.12 -9.19 8.82
CA GLU A 38 -1.13 -9.15 7.37
C GLU A 38 -2.57 -9.25 6.88
N ASN A 39 -2.94 -8.42 5.91
CA ASN A 39 -4.21 -8.52 5.20
C ASN A 39 -3.95 -8.59 3.70
N GLU A 40 -3.58 -9.77 3.19
CA GLU A 40 -3.44 -10.03 1.76
C GLU A 40 -4.16 -11.31 1.34
N PHE A 41 -4.94 -11.21 0.26
CA PHE A 41 -5.61 -12.34 -0.39
C PHE A 41 -4.62 -13.04 -1.32
N GLY A 42 -4.10 -14.18 -0.85
CA GLY A 42 -3.55 -15.30 -1.60
C GLY A 42 -2.08 -15.19 -2.04
N GLU A 43 -1.33 -16.23 -1.69
CA GLU A 43 0.02 -16.65 -2.13
C GLU A 43 1.12 -15.55 -2.10
N VAL A 44 1.82 -15.32 -0.99
CA VAL A 44 2.59 -16.27 -0.19
C VAL A 44 2.46 -15.78 1.25
N SER A 45 1.71 -16.51 2.09
CA SER A 45 1.75 -16.35 3.55
C SER A 45 3.22 -16.17 3.94
N ILE A 46 3.58 -15.19 4.77
CA ILE A 46 4.87 -15.32 5.42
C ILE A 46 4.77 -16.61 6.22
N ASP A 47 5.38 -17.69 5.70
CA ASP A 47 5.25 -19.04 6.23
C ASP A 47 5.29 -18.93 7.75
N GLY A 48 4.17 -19.21 8.43
CA GLY A 48 4.16 -19.25 9.89
C GLY A 48 5.28 -20.14 10.41
N ALA A 49 5.67 -21.15 9.62
CA ALA A 49 6.81 -22.02 9.83
C ALA A 49 8.20 -21.37 9.65
N ILE A 50 8.38 -20.38 8.76
CA ILE A 50 9.63 -19.60 8.62
C ILE A 50 9.79 -18.69 9.84
N LEU A 51 8.69 -18.16 10.37
CA LEU A 51 8.70 -17.20 11.47
C LEU A 51 8.80 -17.88 12.85
N GLU A 52 8.14 -19.02 13.04
CA GLU A 52 8.30 -19.84 14.25
C GLU A 52 9.74 -20.37 14.41
N ARG A 53 10.45 -20.63 13.30
CA ARG A 53 11.86 -21.08 13.31
C ARG A 53 12.83 -20.05 13.90
N GLU A 54 12.48 -18.77 13.89
CA GLU A 54 13.26 -17.67 14.45
C GLU A 54 12.76 -17.24 15.86
N GLY A 55 11.87 -18.03 16.48
CA GLY A 55 11.33 -17.76 17.83
C GLY A 55 10.24 -16.69 17.87
N LEU A 56 9.62 -16.38 16.73
CA LEU A 56 8.63 -15.31 16.58
C LEU A 56 7.22 -15.86 16.79
N SER A 57 6.41 -15.19 17.62
CA SER A 57 4.96 -15.45 17.70
C SER A 57 4.23 -14.65 16.63
N VAL A 58 4.22 -15.15 15.39
CA VAL A 58 3.46 -14.51 14.31
C VAL A 58 2.07 -15.11 14.21
N ARG A 59 1.05 -14.25 14.11
CA ARG A 59 -0.36 -14.62 14.05
C ARG A 59 -0.97 -13.98 12.82
N GLU A 60 -1.22 -14.80 11.81
CA GLU A 60 -2.04 -14.43 10.67
C GLU A 60 -3.47 -14.18 11.14
N ILE A 61 -4.02 -13.00 10.85
CA ILE A 61 -5.43 -12.69 11.10
C ILE A 61 -6.13 -12.67 9.76
N ASN A 62 -6.79 -13.79 9.45
CA ASN A 62 -7.72 -13.88 8.34
C ASN A 62 -9.03 -13.15 8.68
N ALA A 63 -8.95 -11.82 8.87
CA ALA A 63 -10.11 -10.95 8.93
C ALA A 63 -10.44 -10.52 7.50
N GLY A 64 -11.27 -11.31 6.82
CA GLY A 64 -11.60 -11.12 5.40
C GLY A 64 -11.83 -9.66 5.02
N CYS A 65 -11.03 -9.14 4.09
CA CYS A 65 -11.14 -7.82 3.47
C CYS A 65 -11.30 -6.63 4.43
N ILE A 66 -10.18 -6.09 4.97
CA ILE A 66 -10.11 -4.72 5.53
C ILE A 66 -10.78 -3.67 4.62
N CYS A 67 -10.81 -3.91 3.30
CA CYS A 67 -11.33 -2.98 2.29
C CYS A 67 -12.80 -3.14 1.90
N CYS A 68 -13.56 -4.15 2.36
CA CYS A 68 -14.93 -4.37 1.84
C CYS A 68 -16.05 -4.47 2.89
N SER A 69 -15.75 -4.59 4.20
CA SER A 69 -16.78 -4.60 5.26
C SER A 69 -16.25 -4.38 6.70
N VAL A 70 -15.03 -3.87 6.89
CA VAL A 70 -14.18 -4.27 8.04
C VAL A 70 -13.63 -3.14 8.92
N ALA A 71 -14.28 -1.97 8.96
CA ALA A 71 -13.98 -1.02 10.04
C ALA A 71 -14.32 -1.61 11.42
N GLY A 72 -15.35 -2.47 11.51
CA GLY A 72 -15.76 -3.17 12.73
C GLY A 72 -14.84 -4.34 13.08
N ASP A 73 -14.61 -5.24 12.11
CA ASP A 73 -13.87 -6.49 12.34
C ASP A 73 -12.38 -6.28 12.66
N PHE A 74 -11.75 -5.26 12.07
CA PHE A 74 -10.35 -4.90 12.37
C PHE A 74 -10.20 -4.30 13.77
N ALA A 75 -11.13 -3.42 14.16
CA ALA A 75 -11.17 -2.81 15.49
C ALA A 75 -11.31 -3.86 16.61
N SER A 76 -12.21 -4.84 16.43
CA SER A 76 -12.33 -5.97 17.35
C SER A 76 -11.06 -6.83 17.36
N SER A 77 -10.49 -7.10 16.18
CA SER A 77 -9.29 -7.94 16.06
C SER A 77 -8.09 -7.36 16.79
N ILE A 78 -7.78 -6.07 16.65
CA ILE A 78 -6.66 -5.45 17.38
C ILE A 78 -6.92 -5.47 18.90
N ASN A 79 -8.15 -5.26 19.35
CA ASN A 79 -8.49 -5.36 20.77
C ASN A 79 -8.32 -6.79 21.32
N ASP A 80 -8.71 -7.80 20.55
CA ASP A 80 -8.57 -9.20 20.93
C ASP A 80 -7.09 -9.64 20.96
N ILE A 81 -6.28 -9.17 20.01
CA ILE A 81 -4.81 -9.33 20.06
C ILE A 81 -4.25 -8.73 21.36
N LYS A 82 -4.67 -7.51 21.71
CA LYS A 82 -4.20 -6.82 22.92
C LYS A 82 -4.53 -7.62 24.18
N LYS A 83 -5.72 -8.21 24.26
CA LYS A 83 -6.13 -9.05 25.41
C LYS A 83 -5.41 -10.40 25.44
N ALA A 84 -5.23 -11.05 24.29
CA ALA A 84 -4.68 -12.39 24.22
C ALA A 84 -3.16 -12.43 24.38
N PHE A 85 -2.45 -11.43 23.86
CA PHE A 85 -0.98 -11.45 23.74
C PHE A 85 -0.28 -10.30 24.47
N ASP A 86 -0.98 -9.21 24.80
CA ASP A 86 -0.43 -7.96 25.36
C ASP A 86 0.90 -7.52 24.71
N PRO A 87 0.96 -7.36 23.36
CA PRO A 87 2.22 -7.12 22.67
C PRO A 87 2.76 -5.71 22.93
N ASP A 88 4.07 -5.56 22.86
CA ASP A 88 4.72 -4.24 22.91
C ASP A 88 4.58 -3.49 21.58
N LYS A 89 4.60 -4.24 20.46
CA LYS A 89 4.54 -3.71 19.11
C LYS A 89 3.54 -4.50 18.26
N ILE A 90 2.86 -3.80 17.35
CA ILE A 90 2.10 -4.41 16.26
C ILE A 90 2.66 -3.86 14.94
N LEU A 91 2.93 -4.73 13.98
CA LEU A 91 3.27 -4.38 12.62
C LEU A 91 2.08 -4.70 11.72
N ILE A 92 1.59 -3.73 10.96
CA ILE A 92 0.41 -3.87 10.12
C ILE A 92 0.83 -3.76 8.65
N GLU A 93 0.54 -4.79 7.87
CA GLU A 93 0.56 -4.77 6.40
C GLU A 93 -0.88 -4.76 5.89
N PRO A 94 -1.41 -3.60 5.46
CA PRO A 94 -2.71 -3.56 4.83
C PRO A 94 -2.64 -4.08 3.39
N SER A 95 -3.81 -4.44 2.86
CA SER A 95 -3.96 -4.77 1.45
C SER A 95 -3.51 -3.60 0.59
N GLY A 96 -2.88 -3.86 -0.55
CA GLY A 96 -2.35 -2.80 -1.42
C GLY A 96 -3.38 -1.80 -1.95
N VAL A 97 -4.68 -2.12 -1.86
CA VAL A 97 -5.82 -1.24 -2.24
C VAL A 97 -6.51 -0.56 -1.04
N GLY A 98 -5.98 -0.69 0.17
CA GLY A 98 -6.54 -0.04 1.36
C GLY A 98 -6.11 1.42 1.49
N LYS A 99 -6.99 2.25 2.04
CA LYS A 99 -6.66 3.62 2.48
C LYS A 99 -5.90 3.56 3.81
N LEU A 100 -4.77 4.24 3.87
CA LEU A 100 -3.96 4.35 5.08
C LEU A 100 -4.68 5.18 6.16
N SER A 101 -5.46 6.19 5.74
CA SER A 101 -6.29 6.99 6.65
C SER A 101 -7.28 6.13 7.45
N ASP A 102 -7.95 5.18 6.82
CA ASP A 102 -8.94 4.31 7.49
C ASP A 102 -8.29 3.44 8.58
N ILE A 103 -7.12 2.87 8.29
CA ILE A 103 -6.37 2.05 9.25
C ILE A 103 -5.90 2.92 10.43
N LYS A 104 -5.37 4.11 10.14
CA LYS A 104 -4.98 5.07 11.18
C LYS A 104 -6.19 5.47 12.03
N ALA A 105 -7.33 5.77 11.40
CA ALA A 105 -8.56 6.14 12.11
C ALA A 105 -9.02 5.03 13.07
N ILE A 106 -8.95 3.77 12.66
CA ILE A 106 -9.29 2.64 13.55
C ILE A 106 -8.34 2.56 14.75
N CYS A 107 -7.03 2.71 14.53
CA CYS A 107 -6.05 2.72 15.62
C CYS A 107 -6.30 3.88 16.59
N LEU A 108 -6.65 5.06 16.07
CA LEU A 108 -6.94 6.27 16.85
C LEU A 108 -8.25 6.20 17.65
N LYS A 109 -9.16 5.26 17.35
CA LYS A 109 -10.37 5.01 18.17
C LYS A 109 -10.04 4.43 19.55
N TYR A 110 -8.86 3.85 19.75
CA TYR A 110 -8.43 3.26 21.03
C TYR A 110 -7.11 3.87 21.52
N PRO A 111 -7.08 5.19 21.77
CA PRO A 111 -5.84 5.91 22.09
C PRO A 111 -5.22 5.49 23.43
N ASP A 112 -5.98 4.86 24.32
CA ASP A 112 -5.49 4.34 25.59
C ASP A 112 -4.77 3.00 25.46
N LEU A 113 -5.02 2.27 24.37
CA LEU A 113 -4.45 0.94 24.10
C LEU A 113 -3.31 1.01 23.09
N PHE A 114 -3.44 1.87 22.08
CA PHE A 114 -2.52 1.94 20.95
C PHE A 114 -1.91 3.33 20.76
N GLU A 115 -0.70 3.33 20.22
CA GLU A 115 0.02 4.52 19.78
C GLU A 115 0.57 4.23 18.38
N ILE A 116 0.14 5.00 17.37
CA ILE A 116 0.74 4.89 16.04
C ILE A 116 2.14 5.49 16.14
N ASN A 117 3.15 4.63 16.03
CA ASN A 117 4.55 5.00 16.12
C ASN A 117 5.06 5.52 14.77
N ARG A 118 4.86 4.73 13.70
CA ARG A 118 5.28 5.09 12.34
C ARG A 118 4.41 4.47 11.27
N SER A 119 4.30 5.15 10.14
CA SER A 119 3.69 4.68 8.90
C SER A 119 4.66 4.90 7.74
N ILE A 120 5.08 3.81 7.13
CA ILE A 120 5.94 3.79 5.94
C ILE A 120 5.07 3.44 4.74
N THR A 121 5.21 4.18 3.65
CA THR A 121 4.61 3.83 2.36
C THR A 121 5.70 3.49 1.36
N ILE A 122 5.64 2.28 0.80
CA ILE A 122 6.55 1.84 -0.26
C ILE A 122 5.94 2.18 -1.61
N ILE A 123 6.65 2.99 -2.39
CA ILE A 123 6.25 3.41 -3.73
C ILE A 123 7.11 2.69 -4.77
N ASP A 124 6.44 2.04 -5.72
CA ASP A 124 7.08 1.62 -6.96
C ASP A 124 7.35 2.84 -7.84
N ALA A 125 8.62 3.23 -7.95
CA ALA A 125 9.03 4.40 -8.72
C ALA A 125 8.71 4.24 -10.21
N SER A 126 8.70 3.02 -10.74
CA SER A 126 8.43 2.75 -12.16
C SER A 126 6.95 2.89 -12.51
N LYS A 127 6.06 2.75 -11.51
CA LYS A 127 4.60 2.75 -11.70
C LYS A 127 3.89 3.96 -11.10
N TYR A 128 4.62 4.88 -10.45
CA TYR A 128 4.06 6.04 -9.75
C TYR A 128 3.01 6.81 -10.56
N SER A 129 3.37 7.26 -11.77
CA SER A 129 2.47 8.07 -12.60
C SER A 129 1.22 7.31 -13.02
N MET A 130 1.38 6.04 -13.40
CA MET A 130 0.25 5.17 -13.78
C MET A 130 -0.69 4.96 -12.59
N TYR A 131 -0.14 4.67 -11.41
CA TYR A 131 -0.94 4.48 -10.21
C TYR A 131 -1.63 5.77 -9.78
N LYS A 132 -0.94 6.92 -9.79
CA LYS A 132 -1.56 8.21 -9.49
C LYS A 132 -2.74 8.51 -10.40
N VAL A 133 -2.62 8.28 -11.71
CA VAL A 133 -3.70 8.54 -12.69
C VAL A 133 -4.85 7.56 -12.54
N ASN A 134 -4.57 6.27 -12.44
CA ASN A 134 -5.61 5.23 -12.47
C ASN A 134 -6.35 5.08 -11.13
N PHE A 135 -5.72 5.47 -10.03
CA PHE A 135 -6.23 5.22 -8.67
C PHE A 135 -6.51 6.47 -7.87
N GLY A 136 -6.08 7.64 -8.36
CA GLY A 136 -6.42 8.94 -7.79
C GLY A 136 -6.26 8.96 -6.28
N ASP A 137 -7.36 9.26 -5.59
CA ASP A 137 -7.38 9.45 -4.14
C ASP A 137 -7.00 8.20 -3.35
N PHE A 138 -7.22 6.98 -3.85
CA PHE A 138 -6.78 5.77 -3.13
C PHE A 138 -5.26 5.64 -3.05
N TYR A 139 -4.57 5.92 -4.16
CA TYR A 139 -3.12 5.89 -4.19
C TYR A 139 -2.53 7.09 -3.43
N LEU A 140 -3.12 8.27 -3.63
CA LEU A 140 -2.68 9.49 -2.95
C LEU A 140 -2.94 9.45 -1.44
N ASP A 141 -3.98 8.76 -0.96
CA ASP A 141 -4.25 8.59 0.48
C ASP A 141 -3.06 7.95 1.21
N GLN A 142 -2.42 6.94 0.60
CA GLN A 142 -1.24 6.29 1.16
C GLN A 142 -0.04 7.24 1.27
N ILE A 143 0.06 8.23 0.38
CA ILE A 143 1.10 9.25 0.38
C ILE A 143 0.79 10.33 1.43
N LYS A 144 -0.42 10.89 1.38
CA LYS A 144 -0.96 11.93 2.28
C LYS A 144 -0.88 11.53 3.75
N ASN A 145 -1.09 10.25 4.05
CA ASN A 145 -1.13 9.76 5.42
C ASN A 145 0.14 9.03 5.85
N SER A 146 1.26 9.12 5.13
CA SER A 146 2.53 8.47 5.52
C SER A 146 3.47 9.41 6.27
N ASP A 147 4.26 8.84 7.18
CA ASP A 147 5.35 9.56 7.85
C ASP A 147 6.65 9.46 7.04
N THR A 148 6.84 8.33 6.35
CA THR A 148 8.02 8.08 5.52
C THR A 148 7.64 7.38 4.23
N ILE A 149 8.23 7.81 3.12
CA ILE A 149 8.14 7.18 1.82
C ILE A 149 9.50 6.64 1.42
N ILE A 150 9.51 5.38 0.96
CA ILE A 150 10.67 4.70 0.41
C ILE A 150 10.33 4.16 -0.97
N PHE A 151 11.34 4.01 -1.84
CA PHE A 151 11.13 3.58 -3.22
C PHE A 151 11.60 2.16 -3.49
N SER A 152 10.75 1.39 -4.17
CA SER A 152 11.12 0.16 -4.86
C SER A 152 11.28 0.40 -6.36
N ARG A 153 12.11 -0.41 -7.04
CA ARG A 153 12.39 -0.31 -8.48
C ARG A 153 12.89 1.09 -8.86
N TYR A 154 13.56 1.76 -7.94
CA TYR A 154 14.11 3.10 -8.09
C TYR A 154 15.16 3.16 -9.20
N SER A 155 16.09 2.20 -9.21
CA SER A 155 17.15 2.15 -10.22
C SER A 155 16.58 1.85 -11.61
N GLN A 156 15.64 0.91 -11.69
CA GLN A 156 14.93 0.57 -12.92
C GLN A 156 14.15 1.77 -13.48
N ALA A 157 13.48 2.54 -12.63
CA ALA A 157 12.77 3.74 -13.05
C ALA A 157 13.74 4.80 -13.64
N LYS A 158 14.89 5.02 -13.01
CA LYS A 158 15.93 5.92 -13.54
C LYS A 158 16.46 5.47 -14.90
N GLU A 159 16.75 4.17 -15.05
CA GLU A 159 17.20 3.60 -16.32
C GLU A 159 16.15 3.71 -17.43
N ALA A 160 14.86 3.63 -17.07
CA ALA A 160 13.74 3.87 -17.98
C ALA A 160 13.49 5.36 -18.29
N GLY A 161 14.30 6.28 -17.76
CA GLY A 161 14.18 7.72 -18.00
C GLY A 161 13.08 8.40 -17.19
N ILE A 162 12.58 7.78 -16.12
CA ILE A 162 11.59 8.37 -15.23
C ILE A 162 12.27 9.40 -14.31
N ASP A 163 11.72 10.61 -14.27
CA ASP A 163 12.21 11.69 -13.41
C ASP A 163 11.75 11.50 -11.96
N ILE A 164 12.61 10.87 -11.17
CA ILE A 164 12.42 10.69 -9.73
C ILE A 164 12.28 12.04 -9.00
N GLY A 165 13.02 13.07 -9.42
CA GLY A 165 12.93 14.40 -8.80
C GLY A 165 11.54 14.98 -8.92
N GLN A 166 10.90 14.79 -10.07
CA GLN A 166 9.51 15.19 -10.30
C GLN A 166 8.52 14.37 -9.46
N ILE A 167 8.76 13.06 -9.28
CA ILE A 167 7.95 12.21 -8.39
C ILE A 167 8.04 12.70 -6.94
N ILE A 168 9.25 12.98 -6.45
CA ILE A 168 9.47 13.46 -5.08
C ILE A 168 8.80 14.83 -4.87
N ALA A 169 8.93 15.74 -5.84
CA ALA A 169 8.28 17.05 -5.79
C ALA A 169 6.75 16.92 -5.76
N ASP A 170 6.19 15.96 -6.49
CA ASP A 170 4.77 15.68 -6.52
C ASP A 170 4.28 15.08 -5.18
N ILE A 171 4.99 14.09 -4.65
CA ILE A 171 4.76 13.54 -3.30
C ILE A 171 4.75 14.65 -2.25
N LYS A 172 5.69 15.58 -2.33
CA LYS A 172 5.83 16.71 -1.40
C LYS A 172 4.72 17.75 -1.49
N LYS A 173 4.01 17.83 -2.63
CA LYS A 173 2.81 18.65 -2.75
C LYS A 173 1.61 18.00 -2.05
N GLU A 174 1.52 16.68 -2.08
CA GLU A 174 0.45 15.91 -1.43
C GLU A 174 0.67 15.80 0.08
N ASN A 175 1.94 15.73 0.52
CA ASN A 175 2.33 15.66 1.92
C ASN A 175 3.68 16.36 2.13
N ASP A 176 3.65 17.57 2.69
CA ASP A 176 4.84 18.38 2.91
C ASP A 176 5.73 17.83 4.05
N GLN A 177 5.10 17.26 5.09
CA GLN A 177 5.76 16.71 6.27
C GLN A 177 6.39 15.32 6.05
N VAL A 178 6.04 14.61 4.97
CA VAL A 178 6.55 13.25 4.74
C VAL A 178 8.08 13.23 4.60
N GLN A 179 8.72 12.24 5.19
CA GLN A 179 10.14 12.01 4.95
C GLN A 179 10.31 11.15 3.70
N VAL A 180 11.06 11.61 2.70
CA VAL A 180 11.29 10.83 1.48
C VAL A 180 12.74 10.36 1.42
N ILE A 181 12.93 9.05 1.27
CA ILE A 181 14.25 8.45 1.11
C ILE A 181 14.51 8.30 -0.39
N ASP A 182 15.25 9.25 -0.94
CA ASP A 182 15.62 9.34 -2.36
C ASP A 182 16.68 8.30 -2.75
N SER A 183 16.34 7.01 -2.62
CA SER A 183 17.19 5.86 -2.93
C SER A 183 16.35 4.57 -2.97
N GLU A 184 16.90 3.52 -3.58
CA GLU A 184 16.33 2.16 -3.49
C GLU A 184 16.33 1.71 -2.01
N TRP A 185 15.18 1.25 -1.51
CA TRP A 185 15.01 0.94 -0.10
C TRP A 185 15.87 -0.24 0.37
N ASP A 186 16.17 -1.18 -0.50
CA ASP A 186 16.90 -2.41 -0.18
C ASP A 186 18.39 -2.16 0.11
N GLY A 187 18.91 -0.98 -0.21
CA GLY A 187 20.25 -0.52 0.17
C GLY A 187 20.42 -0.22 1.67
N PHE A 188 19.33 -0.19 2.44
CA PHE A 188 19.34 0.12 3.87
C PHE A 188 18.85 -1.05 4.73
N ARG A 189 19.21 -1.06 6.01
CA ARG A 189 18.54 -1.93 6.97
C ARG A 189 17.08 -1.50 7.11
N ALA A 190 16.15 -2.45 7.00
CA ALA A 190 14.72 -2.22 7.17
C ALA A 190 14.38 -1.72 8.58
N THR A 191 15.13 -2.14 9.60
CA THR A 191 15.00 -1.61 10.97
C THR A 191 15.32 -0.12 11.05
N ASP A 192 16.36 0.32 10.34
CA ASP A 192 16.79 1.72 10.35
C ASP A 192 15.80 2.62 9.59
N LEU A 193 15.15 2.07 8.56
CA LEU A 193 14.04 2.72 7.85
C LEU A 193 12.81 2.85 8.76
N LEU A 194 12.44 1.77 9.48
CA LEU A 194 11.32 1.77 10.42
C LEU A 194 11.51 2.72 11.60
N GLU A 195 12.74 2.84 12.08
CA GLU A 195 13.10 3.70 13.21
C GLU A 195 13.59 5.09 12.79
N SER A 196 13.61 5.39 11.49
CA SER A 196 14.09 6.66 10.90
C SER A 196 15.54 7.05 11.26
N LYS A 197 16.35 6.11 11.77
CA LYS A 197 17.75 6.32 12.20
C LYS A 197 18.66 6.87 11.09
N ILE A 198 18.33 6.59 9.84
CA ILE A 198 19.06 7.08 8.67
C ILE A 198 19.07 8.62 8.63
N LEU A 199 17.97 9.25 9.03
CA LEU A 199 17.81 10.71 8.98
C LEU A 199 18.39 11.38 10.22
N GLU A 200 18.27 10.78 11.42
CA GLU A 200 18.95 11.27 12.63
C GLU A 200 20.47 11.36 12.43
N SER A 201 21.05 10.41 11.69
CA SER A 201 22.48 10.40 11.34
C SER A 201 22.89 11.46 10.31
N ARG A 202 21.95 11.94 9.47
CA ARG A 202 22.17 12.99 8.47
C ARG A 202 21.97 14.37 9.09
N GLU A 203 20.93 14.56 9.90
CA GLU A 203 20.69 15.79 10.67
C GLU A 203 21.77 16.04 11.73
N GLY A 204 22.24 14.99 12.42
CA GLY A 204 23.35 15.08 13.39
C GLY A 204 24.70 15.48 12.80
N ARG A 205 24.88 15.36 11.46
CA ARG A 205 26.08 15.80 10.74
C ARG A 205 25.99 17.24 10.20
N LEU A 206 24.81 17.85 10.17
CA LEU A 206 24.57 19.18 9.60
C LEU A 206 24.50 20.22 10.73
N LYS A 207 25.68 20.62 11.25
CA LYS A 207 25.77 21.55 12.40
C LYS A 207 25.84 23.03 12.02
N THR A 208 25.85 23.41 10.74
CA THR A 208 25.96 24.83 10.35
C THR A 208 24.81 25.29 9.45
N ALA A 209 24.41 26.56 9.63
CA ALA A 209 23.36 27.20 8.84
C ALA A 209 23.70 27.26 7.32
N GLN A 210 24.97 27.14 6.95
CA GLN A 210 25.43 27.04 5.57
C GLN A 210 25.16 25.67 4.94
N ASP A 211 25.19 24.59 5.72
CA ASP A 211 24.84 23.25 5.21
C ASP A 211 23.33 23.12 4.94
N ARG A 212 22.50 23.85 5.71
CA ARG A 212 21.06 23.97 5.46
C ARG A 212 20.74 24.71 4.16
N LEU A 213 21.62 25.61 3.72
CA LEU A 213 21.41 26.44 2.54
C LEU A 213 21.67 25.70 1.22
N GLY A 214 22.44 24.60 1.26
CA GLY A 214 22.72 23.75 0.08
C GLY A 214 21.53 22.94 -0.43
N LEU A 215 20.45 22.84 0.35
CA LEU A 215 19.19 22.20 -0.04
C LEU A 215 18.11 23.21 -0.49
N PHE A 216 18.34 24.52 -0.35
CA PHE A 216 17.33 25.55 -0.65
C PHE A 216 17.75 26.60 -1.70
N ASN A 217 18.95 26.52 -2.27
CA ASN A 217 19.40 27.49 -3.28
C ASN A 217 19.95 26.83 -4.55
N SER A 218 19.04 26.46 -5.43
CA SER A 218 19.29 26.49 -6.87
C SER A 218 18.04 27.00 -7.57
N ASN A 219 17.75 28.29 -7.42
CA ASN A 219 17.09 29.13 -8.43
C ASN A 219 17.03 30.58 -7.94
N GLY A 220 17.93 31.40 -8.48
CA GLY A 220 17.90 32.84 -8.30
C GLY A 220 18.37 33.55 -9.56
N HIS A 221 17.44 33.89 -10.44
CA HIS A 221 17.52 35.11 -11.24
C HIS A 221 16.11 35.70 -11.44
N HIS A 222 15.96 36.92 -10.92
CA HIS A 222 14.79 37.80 -10.97
C HIS A 222 14.66 38.51 -12.32
N HIS A 223 13.42 38.83 -12.71
CA HIS A 223 12.91 40.14 -13.19
C HIS A 223 11.36 40.08 -13.00
N GLY A 224 10.70 40.84 -12.11
CA GLY A 224 10.28 42.26 -12.23
C GLY A 224 9.07 42.39 -13.18
N THR A 225 7.90 43.00 -12.93
CA THR A 225 7.28 43.87 -11.88
C THR A 225 5.78 44.05 -12.21
N ASN A 226 4.94 44.37 -11.21
CA ASN A 226 3.64 45.11 -11.26
C ASN A 226 2.44 44.47 -12.00
N THR A 227 1.15 44.57 -11.62
CA THR A 227 0.29 45.37 -10.71
C THR A 227 -0.99 44.52 -10.46
N GLY A 228 -1.59 44.42 -9.28
CA GLY A 228 -2.66 45.33 -8.83
C GLY A 228 -4.02 44.61 -8.68
N ASP A 229 -4.76 45.02 -7.66
CA ASP A 229 -6.19 44.87 -7.36
C ASP A 229 -6.72 43.74 -6.44
N ASP A 230 -7.33 44.26 -5.37
CA ASP A 230 -8.23 43.69 -4.38
C ASP A 230 -9.45 42.96 -4.98
N HIS A 231 -10.04 42.04 -4.23
CA HIS A 231 -11.45 42.14 -3.80
C HIS A 231 -11.78 41.07 -2.73
N SER A 232 -12.32 41.56 -1.62
CA SER A 232 -13.04 40.85 -0.56
C SER A 232 -14.35 40.21 -1.05
N HIS A 233 -14.79 39.11 -0.45
CA HIS A 233 -16.15 38.98 0.09
C HIS A 233 -16.27 37.83 1.12
N ASP A 234 -16.86 38.21 2.25
CA ASP A 234 -17.43 37.39 3.32
C ASP A 234 -18.74 36.75 2.82
N ASP A 235 -19.02 35.49 3.17
CA ASP A 235 -20.36 35.10 3.65
C ASP A 235 -20.44 33.63 4.11
N SER A 236 -21.12 33.50 5.24
CA SER A 236 -21.51 32.31 5.98
C SER A 236 -22.34 31.28 5.19
N SER A 237 -22.05 30.00 5.40
CA SER A 237 -23.03 28.91 5.23
C SER A 237 -22.53 27.63 5.87
N CYS A 238 -23.07 27.32 7.06
CA CYS A 238 -22.92 26.03 7.71
C CYS A 238 -23.72 24.97 6.94
N HIS A 239 -23.06 24.03 6.29
CA HIS A 239 -23.67 22.78 5.84
C HIS A 239 -22.77 21.61 6.21
N ASP A 240 -23.22 20.84 7.21
CA ASP A 240 -22.77 19.47 7.46
C ASP A 240 -23.03 18.65 6.19
N HIS A 241 -21.98 18.46 5.39
CA HIS A 241 -21.95 17.40 4.41
C HIS A 241 -21.27 16.20 5.05
N HIS A 242 -22.09 15.30 5.58
CA HIS A 242 -21.75 13.87 5.58
C HIS A 242 -21.50 13.49 4.12
N HIS A 243 -20.24 13.52 3.69
CA HIS A 243 -19.80 12.84 2.50
C HIS A 243 -19.84 11.34 2.80
N ASP A 244 -20.99 10.74 2.53
CA ASP A 244 -21.05 9.32 2.21
C ASP A 244 -20.19 9.13 0.95
N SER A 245 -18.96 8.66 1.16
CA SER A 245 -18.06 8.23 0.10
C SER A 245 -18.67 7.01 -0.56
N ALA A 246 -19.49 7.23 -1.60
CA ALA A 246 -19.93 6.17 -2.48
C ALA A 246 -18.70 5.40 -2.99
N ASP A 247 -18.73 4.07 -2.84
CA ASP A 247 -17.65 3.15 -3.16
C ASP A 247 -17.04 3.44 -4.53
N GLU A 248 -15.85 4.05 -4.56
CA GLU A 248 -15.15 4.42 -5.80
C GLU A 248 -14.61 3.20 -6.56
N PHE A 249 -14.69 2.00 -5.96
CA PHE A 249 -14.43 0.72 -6.61
C PHE A 249 -15.53 -0.30 -6.34
N THR A 250 -15.87 -1.05 -7.38
CA THR A 250 -16.78 -2.20 -7.32
C THR A 250 -16.01 -3.51 -7.24
N SER A 251 -16.50 -4.44 -6.43
CA SER A 251 -16.01 -5.82 -6.38
C SER A 251 -17.01 -6.74 -7.08
N LEU A 252 -16.55 -7.47 -8.09
CA LEU A 252 -17.33 -8.42 -8.87
C LEU A 252 -16.78 -9.84 -8.62
N THR A 253 -17.62 -10.72 -8.10
CA THR A 253 -17.29 -12.14 -7.94
C THR A 253 -18.00 -12.96 -9.00
N LEU A 254 -17.24 -13.74 -9.76
CA LEU A 254 -17.69 -14.56 -10.88
C LEU A 254 -17.47 -16.05 -10.56
N THR A 255 -18.44 -16.88 -10.94
CA THR A 255 -18.28 -18.34 -10.94
C THR A 255 -17.88 -18.77 -12.34
N VAL A 256 -16.87 -19.63 -12.43
CA VAL A 256 -16.24 -19.96 -13.70
C VAL A 256 -16.77 -21.30 -14.19
N ASN A 257 -17.38 -21.28 -15.36
CA ASN A 257 -18.09 -22.45 -15.91
C ASN A 257 -17.39 -23.07 -17.14
N ARG A 258 -16.20 -22.57 -17.49
CA ARG A 258 -15.43 -23.03 -18.65
C ARG A 258 -13.98 -23.33 -18.29
N THR A 259 -13.34 -24.16 -19.10
CA THR A 259 -11.92 -24.52 -18.94
C THR A 259 -11.00 -23.57 -19.68
N PHE A 260 -9.84 -23.26 -19.11
CA PHE A 260 -8.85 -22.36 -19.67
C PHE A 260 -7.50 -23.05 -19.91
N SER A 261 -6.79 -22.64 -20.97
CA SER A 261 -5.34 -22.84 -21.05
C SER A 261 -4.60 -21.70 -20.33
N ARG A 262 -3.30 -21.88 -20.08
CA ARG A 262 -2.46 -20.83 -19.49
C ARG A 262 -2.36 -19.62 -20.43
N GLU A 263 -2.32 -19.88 -21.73
CA GLU A 263 -2.29 -18.88 -22.79
C GLU A 263 -3.60 -18.09 -22.84
N ASP A 264 -4.76 -18.73 -22.66
CA ASP A 264 -6.06 -18.05 -22.61
C ASP A 264 -6.15 -17.07 -21.43
N ILE A 265 -5.67 -17.49 -20.26
CA ILE A 265 -5.65 -16.62 -19.06
C ILE A 265 -4.69 -15.47 -19.29
N GLN A 266 -3.49 -15.75 -19.79
CA GLN A 266 -2.50 -14.70 -20.03
C GLN A 266 -3.05 -13.62 -20.98
N ALA A 267 -3.63 -14.02 -22.11
CA ALA A 267 -4.24 -13.08 -23.05
C ALA A 267 -5.41 -12.29 -22.42
N LEU A 268 -6.21 -12.93 -21.56
CA LEU A 268 -7.30 -12.27 -20.84
C LEU A 268 -6.78 -11.23 -19.85
N LEU A 269 -5.75 -11.55 -19.08
CA LEU A 269 -5.14 -10.64 -18.11
C LEU A 269 -4.41 -9.48 -18.80
N GLU A 270 -3.75 -9.72 -19.93
CA GLU A 270 -3.19 -8.65 -20.76
C GLU A 270 -4.29 -7.71 -21.29
N ALA A 271 -5.47 -8.26 -21.62
CA ALA A 271 -6.61 -7.46 -22.05
C ALA A 271 -7.20 -6.60 -20.92
N PHE A 272 -6.95 -6.90 -19.63
CA PHE A 272 -7.40 -6.06 -18.52
C PHE A 272 -6.71 -4.70 -18.50
N ASP A 273 -5.46 -4.62 -18.96
CA ASP A 273 -4.71 -3.36 -19.06
C ASP A 273 -5.24 -2.43 -20.18
N THR A 274 -6.10 -2.93 -21.07
CA THR A 274 -6.61 -2.15 -22.22
C THR A 274 -7.78 -1.24 -21.87
N GLY A 275 -8.39 -1.41 -20.69
CA GLY A 275 -9.61 -0.70 -20.28
C GLY A 275 -10.92 -1.24 -20.87
N LEU A 276 -10.87 -2.32 -21.68
CA LEU A 276 -12.06 -2.94 -22.30
C LEU A 276 -13.12 -3.38 -21.28
N TYR A 277 -12.68 -3.81 -20.09
CA TYR A 277 -13.54 -4.35 -19.04
C TYR A 277 -13.81 -3.36 -17.90
N GLY A 278 -13.49 -2.08 -18.12
CA GLY A 278 -13.37 -1.08 -17.06
C GLY A 278 -11.94 -0.99 -16.54
N THR A 279 -11.72 -0.13 -15.53
CA THR A 279 -10.42 0.01 -14.89
C THR A 279 -10.27 -1.07 -13.83
N ILE A 280 -9.71 -2.21 -14.22
CA ILE A 280 -9.43 -3.32 -13.29
C ILE A 280 -8.19 -2.99 -12.49
N ILE A 281 -8.31 -3.12 -11.17
CA ILE A 281 -7.24 -2.80 -10.23
C ILE A 281 -6.59 -4.01 -9.59
N ARG A 282 -7.38 -5.07 -9.45
CA ARG A 282 -6.92 -6.39 -9.02
C ARG A 282 -7.87 -7.41 -9.59
N ALA A 283 -7.34 -8.52 -10.05
CA ALA A 283 -8.15 -9.69 -10.31
C ALA A 283 -7.41 -10.91 -9.78
N LYS A 284 -8.11 -11.76 -9.04
CA LYS A 284 -7.57 -13.01 -8.54
C LYS A 284 -8.62 -14.07 -8.67
N GLY A 285 -8.22 -15.27 -9.01
CA GLY A 285 -9.14 -16.39 -9.01
C GLY A 285 -8.48 -17.69 -9.30
N SER A 286 -9.23 -18.74 -8.99
CA SER A 286 -8.93 -20.07 -9.48
C SER A 286 -9.85 -20.38 -10.66
N LEU A 287 -9.31 -21.06 -11.65
CA LEU A 287 -9.97 -21.40 -12.89
C LEU A 287 -9.79 -22.90 -13.16
N PRO A 288 -10.81 -23.59 -13.71
CA PRO A 288 -10.62 -24.93 -14.23
C PRO A 288 -9.63 -24.86 -15.41
N GLY A 289 -8.47 -25.51 -15.30
CA GLY A 289 -7.53 -25.60 -16.42
C GLY A 289 -7.66 -26.90 -17.20
N GLN A 290 -7.09 -26.95 -18.40
CA GLN A 290 -7.16 -28.15 -19.26
C GLN A 290 -6.47 -29.39 -18.66
N VAL A 291 -5.41 -29.19 -17.86
CA VAL A 291 -4.61 -30.26 -17.25
C VAL A 291 -4.69 -30.23 -15.73
N LYS A 292 -4.36 -29.08 -15.12
CA LYS A 292 -4.53 -28.78 -13.70
C LYS A 292 -5.39 -27.52 -13.55
N ALA A 293 -6.00 -27.33 -12.39
CA ALA A 293 -6.58 -26.03 -12.07
C ALA A 293 -5.48 -24.96 -12.10
N LEU A 294 -5.86 -23.73 -12.43
CA LEU A 294 -4.94 -22.61 -12.52
C LEU A 294 -5.36 -21.57 -11.50
N GLU A 295 -4.41 -21.01 -10.76
CA GLU A 295 -4.60 -19.79 -9.99
C GLU A 295 -3.91 -18.65 -10.72
N PHE A 296 -4.56 -17.49 -10.76
CA PHE A 296 -3.92 -16.27 -11.21
C PHE A 296 -4.05 -15.14 -10.19
N ASP A 297 -3.06 -14.26 -10.21
CA ASP A 297 -3.06 -12.98 -9.52
C ASP A 297 -2.67 -11.91 -10.53
N TYR A 298 -3.52 -10.89 -10.65
CA TYR A 298 -3.34 -9.79 -11.58
C TYR A 298 -3.48 -8.47 -10.85
N VAL A 299 -2.56 -7.58 -11.17
CA VAL A 299 -2.61 -6.14 -10.92
C VAL A 299 -2.12 -5.45 -12.20
N PRO A 300 -2.47 -4.17 -12.46
CA PRO A 300 -2.07 -3.53 -13.71
C PRO A 300 -0.58 -3.70 -14.03
N GLN A 301 -0.31 -4.21 -15.24
CA GLN A 301 1.04 -4.50 -15.76
C GLN A 301 1.83 -5.59 -15.00
N GLU A 302 1.23 -6.34 -14.08
CA GLU A 302 1.88 -7.44 -13.37
C GLU A 302 0.91 -8.62 -13.20
N MET A 303 1.31 -9.80 -13.67
CA MET A 303 0.50 -11.01 -13.52
C MET A 303 1.33 -12.20 -13.09
N SER A 304 0.71 -13.09 -12.33
CA SER A 304 1.24 -14.38 -11.93
C SER A 304 0.19 -15.44 -12.27
N ILE A 305 0.62 -16.55 -12.89
CA ILE A 305 -0.24 -17.70 -13.16
C ILE A 305 0.49 -18.94 -12.66
N ARG A 306 -0.18 -19.76 -11.84
CA ARG A 306 0.40 -20.93 -11.17
C ARG A 306 -0.55 -22.12 -11.26
N ASP A 307 0.01 -23.31 -11.16
CA ASP A 307 -0.76 -24.54 -11.20
C ASP A 307 -1.28 -24.87 -9.79
N LEU A 308 -2.56 -25.23 -9.69
CA LEU A 308 -3.23 -25.58 -8.45
C LEU A 308 -3.58 -27.07 -8.43
N ASP A 309 -3.18 -27.77 -7.37
CA ASP A 309 -3.41 -29.22 -7.22
C ASP A 309 -4.81 -29.56 -6.65
N GLN A 310 -5.59 -28.56 -6.21
CA GLN A 310 -6.93 -28.76 -5.66
C GLN A 310 -8.05 -28.76 -6.72
N LYS A 311 -9.06 -29.61 -6.51
CA LYS A 311 -10.35 -29.58 -7.21
C LYS A 311 -11.41 -28.99 -6.27
N GLY A 312 -12.14 -28.00 -6.74
CA GLY A 312 -13.20 -27.33 -5.98
C GLY A 312 -13.96 -26.33 -6.85
N ASP A 313 -14.86 -25.56 -6.25
CA ASP A 313 -15.56 -24.48 -6.94
C ASP A 313 -14.56 -23.36 -7.29
N HIS A 314 -14.61 -22.91 -8.54
CA HIS A 314 -13.68 -21.96 -9.11
C HIS A 314 -14.33 -20.58 -9.19
N HIS A 315 -13.72 -19.62 -8.50
CA HIS A 315 -14.22 -18.25 -8.42
C HIS A 315 -13.14 -17.25 -8.82
N VAL A 316 -13.59 -16.17 -9.44
CA VAL A 316 -12.78 -15.03 -9.80
C VAL A 316 -13.34 -13.80 -9.11
N VAL A 317 -12.49 -13.08 -8.41
CA VAL A 317 -12.80 -11.79 -7.80
C VAL A 317 -12.06 -10.72 -8.59
N ILE A 318 -12.82 -9.75 -9.11
CA ILE A 318 -12.31 -8.62 -9.88
C ILE A 318 -12.72 -7.36 -9.13
N ILE A 319 -11.74 -6.52 -8.84
CA ILE A 319 -11.94 -5.24 -8.20
C ILE A 319 -11.56 -4.17 -9.22
N GLY A 320 -12.38 -3.14 -9.36
CA GLY A 320 -12.10 -2.05 -10.28
C GLY A 320 -13.20 -0.99 -10.35
N LYS A 321 -12.95 0.02 -11.17
CA LYS A 321 -13.86 1.15 -11.41
C LYS A 321 -14.55 0.98 -12.77
N ASP A 322 -15.83 1.33 -12.82
CA ASP A 322 -16.67 1.24 -14.03
C ASP A 322 -16.60 -0.14 -14.70
N LEU A 323 -16.64 -1.20 -13.89
CA LEU A 323 -16.49 -2.58 -14.36
C LEU A 323 -17.60 -2.98 -15.32
N ASN A 324 -17.22 -3.42 -16.52
CA ASN A 324 -18.16 -3.96 -17.50
C ASN A 324 -18.50 -5.41 -17.15
N SER A 325 -19.45 -5.57 -16.22
CA SER A 325 -19.86 -6.87 -15.68
C SER A 325 -20.36 -7.84 -16.78
N GLU A 326 -21.06 -7.35 -17.81
CA GLU A 326 -21.53 -8.20 -18.91
C GLU A 326 -20.39 -8.72 -19.79
N ALA A 327 -19.38 -7.89 -20.07
CA ALA A 327 -18.21 -8.31 -20.82
C ALA A 327 -17.37 -9.31 -20.01
N LEU A 328 -17.21 -9.05 -18.71
CA LEU A 328 -16.49 -9.94 -17.78
C LEU A 328 -17.17 -11.30 -17.63
N LEU A 329 -18.50 -11.35 -17.54
CA LEU A 329 -19.28 -12.59 -17.50
C LEU A 329 -19.18 -13.44 -18.79
N LYS A 330 -18.85 -12.83 -19.94
CA LYS A 330 -18.68 -13.56 -21.21
C LYS A 330 -17.30 -14.19 -21.35
N VAL A 331 -16.32 -13.69 -20.60
CA VAL A 331 -14.92 -14.14 -20.67
C VAL A 331 -14.51 -15.03 -19.49
N PHE A 332 -15.40 -15.25 -18.52
CA PHE A 332 -15.28 -16.26 -17.47
C PHE A 332 -16.38 -17.32 -17.59
#